data_AF-A0ABD5Z981-F1
#
_entry.id   AF-A0ABD5Z981-F1
#
_cell.length_a   1.000
_cell.length_b   1.000
_cell.length_c   1.000
_cell.angle_alpha   90.00
_cell.angle_beta   90.00
_cell.angle_gamma   90.00
#
_symmetry.space_group_name_H-M   'P 1'
#
loop_
_entity.id
_entity.type
_entity.pdbx_description
1 polymer ?
#
loop_
_entity_poly.entity_id
_entity_poly.type
_entity_poly.pdbx_seq_one_letter_code
_entity_poly.pdbx_strand_id
1 'polypeptide(L)'
;PIAFTTPANLILVLGAVFSGGIFGDHCSPISDTTVLASSTSGAGHMVHVRTQIPYALVSAGIAATLFLVLGFVLPEGWQIIPY
;
A
#
# COMPACT_ATOMS: atom_id res chain seq x y z
N PRO A 1 19.39 -3.09 6.02
CA PRO A 1 18.08 -3.70 5.61
C PRO A 1 18.03 -3.83 4.08
N ILE A 2 17.38 -4.87 3.54
CA ILE A 2 17.54 -5.34 2.15
C ILE A 2 17.45 -4.26 1.05
N ALA A 3 16.64 -3.21 1.25
CA ALA A 3 16.51 -2.10 0.32
C ALA A 3 17.77 -1.24 0.15
N PHE A 4 18.60 -1.12 1.19
CA PHE A 4 19.87 -0.37 1.15
C PHE A 4 21.04 -1.17 0.58
N THR A 5 20.89 -2.49 0.46
CA THR A 5 21.92 -3.41 -0.03
C THR A 5 21.63 -3.92 -1.43
N THR A 6 20.54 -3.44 -2.04
CA THR A 6 20.07 -3.82 -3.38
C THR A 6 20.08 -2.57 -4.26
N PRO A 7 20.24 -2.69 -5.59
CA PRO A 7 20.06 -1.60 -6.55
C PRO A 7 18.60 -1.07 -6.66
N ALA A 8 17.86 -1.04 -5.55
CA ALA A 8 16.46 -0.63 -5.53
C ALA A 8 16.34 0.87 -5.26
N ASN A 9 15.47 1.54 -6.01
CA ASN A 9 15.17 2.95 -5.76
C ASN A 9 14.47 3.10 -4.40
N LEU A 10 15.16 3.70 -3.42
CA LEU A 10 14.68 3.80 -2.04
C LEU A 10 13.34 4.53 -1.92
N ILE A 11 13.11 5.57 -2.72
CA ILE A 11 11.87 6.34 -2.69
C ILE A 11 10.70 5.48 -3.17
N LEU A 12 10.90 4.68 -4.22
CA LEU A 12 9.89 3.74 -4.70
C LEU A 12 9.62 2.64 -3.67
N VAL A 13 10.65 2.11 -3.01
CA VAL A 13 10.49 1.10 -1.96
C VAL A 13 9.69 1.66 -0.79
N LEU A 14 10.00 2.87 -0.32
CA LEU A 14 9.26 3.53 0.74
C LEU A 14 7.80 3.73 0.34
N GLY A 15 7.55 4.25 -0.87
CA GLY A 15 6.20 4.43 -1.40
C GLY A 15 5.41 3.12 -1.47
N ALA A 16 6.05 2.04 -1.93
CA ALA A 16 5.43 0.72 -2.01
C ALA A 16 5.07 0.16 -0.62
N VAL A 17 5.97 0.30 0.36
CA VAL A 17 5.74 -0.14 1.74
C VAL A 17 4.60 0.63 2.39
N PHE A 18 4.59 1.97 2.28
CA PHE A 18 3.50 2.79 2.82
C PHE A 18 2.15 2.46 2.16
N SER A 19 2.14 2.31 0.83
CA SER A 19 0.91 1.94 0.10
C SER A 19 0.37 0.58 0.53
N GLY A 20 1.25 -0.42 0.72
CA GLY A 20 0.87 -1.74 1.23
C GLY A 20 0.33 -1.69 2.66
N GLY A 21 0.93 -0.88 3.53
CA GLY A 21 0.44 -0.65 4.90
C GLY A 21 -0.97 -0.04 4.93
N ILE A 22 -1.22 0.98 4.12
CA ILE A 22 -2.54 1.63 4.00
C ILE A 22 -3.59 0.65 3.47
N PHE A 23 -3.25 -0.14 2.45
CA PHE A 23 -4.13 -1.19 1.95
C PHE A 23 -4.47 -2.21 3.06
N GLY A 24 -3.47 -2.64 3.83
CA GLY A 24 -3.66 -3.55 4.95
C GLY A 24 -4.57 -3.01 6.03
N ASP A 25 -4.41 -1.74 6.41
CA ASP A 25 -5.29 -1.06 7.38
C ASP A 25 -6.76 -1.03 6.91
N HIS A 26 -6.98 -0.67 5.65
CA HIS A 26 -8.32 -0.57 5.06
C HIS A 26 -9.01 -1.95 4.92
N CYS A 27 -8.26 -3.00 4.61
CA CYS A 27 -8.84 -4.33 4.41
C CYS A 27 -8.92 -5.16 5.70
N SER A 28 -8.24 -4.75 6.76
CA SER A 28 -8.16 -5.52 8.00
C SER A 28 -9.47 -5.42 8.80
N PRO A 29 -10.16 -6.55 9.10
CA PRO A 29 -11.33 -6.56 9.98
C PRO A 29 -11.02 -6.19 11.44
N ILE A 30 -9.74 -6.05 11.80
CA ILE A 30 -9.31 -5.71 13.16
C ILE A 30 -8.75 -4.29 13.25
N SER A 31 -8.61 -3.59 12.11
CA SER A 31 -8.14 -2.20 12.11
C SER A 31 -9.14 -1.28 12.81
N ASP A 32 -8.65 -0.41 13.69
CA ASP A 32 -9.43 0.63 14.36
C ASP A 32 -10.12 1.55 13.33
N THR A 33 -9.44 1.86 12.23
CA THR A 33 -9.98 2.66 11.12
C THR A 33 -11.19 1.96 10.49
N THR A 34 -11.09 0.66 10.26
CA THR A 34 -12.16 -0.15 9.66
C THR A 34 -13.34 -0.34 10.61
N VAL A 35 -13.09 -0.48 11.92
CA VAL A 35 -14.13 -0.53 12.95
C VAL A 35 -14.89 0.80 13.02
N LEU A 36 -14.18 1.93 13.07
CA LEU A 36 -14.78 3.26 13.08
C LEU A 36 -15.56 3.54 11.79
N ALA A 37 -15.00 3.24 10.61
CA ALA A 37 -15.65 3.44 9.33
C ALA A 37 -16.95 2.63 9.18
N SER A 38 -16.94 1.37 9.65
CA SER A 38 -18.15 0.55 9.64
C SER A 38 -19.24 1.11 10.56
N SER A 39 -18.86 1.58 11.75
CA SER A 39 -19.78 2.14 12.75
C SER A 39 -20.43 3.45 12.26
N THR A 40 -19.65 4.34 11.63
CA THR A 40 -20.16 5.61 11.09
C THR A 40 -21.01 5.41 9.84
N SER A 41 -20.77 4.35 9.06
CA SER A 41 -21.60 4.00 7.91
C SER A 41 -22.92 3.30 8.27
N GLY A 42 -23.13 2.92 9.54
CA GLY A 42 -24.30 2.17 9.99
C GLY A 42 -24.38 0.73 9.44
N ALA A 43 -23.34 0.26 8.75
CA ALA A 43 -23.26 -1.09 8.21
C ALA A 43 -22.70 -2.07 9.27
N GLY A 44 -23.18 -3.31 9.23
CA GLY A 44 -22.56 -4.38 10.03
C GLY A 44 -21.08 -4.54 9.65
N HIS A 45 -20.20 -4.63 10.65
CA HIS A 45 -18.74 -4.56 10.45
C HIS A 45 -18.21 -5.50 9.35
N MET A 46 -18.58 -6.79 9.40
CA MET A 46 -18.15 -7.76 8.39
C MET A 46 -18.79 -7.53 7.01
N VAL A 47 -19.98 -6.92 6.95
CA VAL A 47 -20.62 -6.54 5.68
C VAL A 47 -19.85 -5.38 5.05
N HIS A 48 -19.50 -4.37 5.85
CA HIS A 48 -18.66 -3.24 5.42
C HIS A 48 -17.36 -3.76 4.81
N VAL A 49 -16.58 -4.56 5.56
CA VAL A 49 -15.30 -5.12 5.08
C VAL A 49 -15.46 -5.88 3.76
N ARG A 50 -16.45 -6.79 3.67
CA ARG A 50 -16.68 -7.60 2.46
C ARG A 50 -17.03 -6.75 1.24
N THR A 51 -17.75 -5.65 1.43
CA THR A 51 -18.06 -4.73 0.32
C THR A 51 -16.86 -3.90 -0.10
N GLN A 52 -15.92 -3.60 0.80
CA GLN A 52 -14.74 -2.78 0.51
C GLN A 52 -13.59 -3.56 -0.13
N ILE A 53 -13.39 -4.84 0.25
CA ILE A 53 -12.29 -5.68 -0.27
C ILE A 53 -12.18 -5.67 -1.81
N PRO A 54 -13.27 -5.82 -2.60
CA PRO A 54 -13.18 -5.79 -4.06
C PRO A 54 -12.60 -4.48 -4.59
N TYR A 55 -13.01 -3.33 -4.04
CA TYR A 55 -12.48 -2.02 -4.44
C TYR A 55 -11.03 -1.83 -4.01
N ALA A 56 -10.70 -2.27 -2.80
CA ALA A 56 -9.34 -2.20 -2.28
C ALA A 56 -8.37 -3.08 -3.11
N LEU A 57 -8.81 -4.26 -3.56
CA LEU A 57 -8.02 -5.14 -4.42
C LEU A 57 -7.76 -4.54 -5.81
N VAL A 58 -8.73 -3.84 -6.39
CA VAL A 58 -8.52 -3.12 -7.66
C VAL A 58 -7.44 -2.05 -7.49
N SER A 59 -7.54 -1.24 -6.43
CA SER A 59 -6.53 -0.22 -6.12
C SER A 59 -5.15 -0.83 -5.87
N ALA A 60 -5.08 -1.90 -5.08
CA ALA A 60 -3.85 -2.63 -4.80
C ALA A 60 -3.23 -3.22 -6.08
N GLY A 61 -4.03 -3.76 -6.99
CA GLY A 61 -3.56 -4.28 -8.27
C GLY A 61 -2.96 -3.19 -9.16
N ILE A 62 -3.61 -2.02 -9.25
CA ILE A 62 -3.10 -0.86 -10.00
C ILE A 62 -1.79 -0.39 -9.38
N ALA A 63 -1.76 -0.17 -8.06
CA ALA A 63 -0.57 0.29 -7.35
C ALA A 63 0.60 -0.69 -7.49
N ALA A 64 0.36 -2.00 -7.29
CA ALA A 64 1.38 -3.03 -7.44
C ALA A 64 1.96 -3.05 -8.86
N THR A 65 1.10 -2.96 -9.88
CA THR A 65 1.53 -2.90 -11.29
C THR A 65 2.40 -1.67 -11.55
N LEU A 66 1.98 -0.50 -11.06
CA LEU A 66 2.75 0.74 -11.22
C LEU A 66 4.10 0.68 -10.49
N PHE A 67 4.15 0.22 -9.24
CA PHE A 67 5.41 0.09 -8.52
C PHE A 67 6.36 -0.92 -9.17
N LEU A 68 5.85 -2.03 -9.70
CA LEU A 68 6.65 -3.00 -10.45
C LEU A 68 7.22 -2.36 -11.72
N VAL A 69 6.37 -1.74 -12.56
CA VAL A 69 6.82 -1.09 -13.80
C VAL A 69 7.82 0.02 -13.52
N LEU A 70 7.53 0.91 -12.57
CA LEU A 70 8.42 2.01 -12.20
C LEU A 70 9.73 1.51 -11.60
N GLY A 71 9.72 0.37 -10.89
CA GLY A 71 10.92 -0.26 -10.36
C GLY A 71 11.89 -0.74 -11.44
N PHE A 72 11.41 -1.08 -12.64
CA PHE A 72 12.27 -1.43 -13.78
C PHE A 72 12.61 -0.25 -14.68
N VAL A 73 11.75 0.76 -14.75
CA VAL A 73 11.90 1.91 -15.67
C VAL A 73 12.74 3.03 -15.05
N LEU A 74 12.56 3.31 -13.76
CA LEU A 74 13.24 4.43 -13.12
C LEU A 74 14.63 4.01 -12.62
N PRO A 75 15.65 4.88 -12.82
CA PRO A 75 16.98 4.64 -12.28
C PRO A 75 16.96 4.70 -10.74
N GLU A 76 18.06 4.26 -10.14
CA GLU A 76 18.30 4.33 -8.70
C GLU A 76 18.37 5.79 -8.23
N GLY A 77 17.23 6.35 -7.82
CA GLY A 77 17.09 7.77 -7.52
C GLY A 77 17.82 8.23 -6.25
N TRP A 78 18.31 7.31 -5.41
CA TRP A 78 19.01 7.65 -4.17
C TRP A 78 20.52 7.82 -4.31
N GLN A 79 21.12 7.55 -5.48
CA GLN A 79 22.55 7.82 -5.71
C GLN A 79 22.89 9.32 -5.87
N ILE A 80 21.88 10.20 -5.86
CA ILE A 80 22.05 11.65 -6.13
C ILE A 80 22.41 12.45 -4.87
N ILE A 81 22.33 11.86 -3.67
CA ILE A 81 22.80 12.53 -2.44
C ILE A 81 24.08 11.83 -1.93
N PRO A 82 25.27 12.43 -2.10
CA PRO A 82 26.54 11.84 -1.73
C PRO A 82 26.83 12.08 -0.24
N TYR A 83 26.09 11.42 0.65
CA TYR A 83 26.48 11.27 2.05
C TYR A 83 26.49 9.81 2.49
#